data_AF-A0A7S4M3A7-F1
#
_entry.id   AF-A0A7S4M3A7-F1
#
_cell.length_a   1.000
_cell.length_b   1.000
_cell.length_c   1.000
_cell.angle_alpha   90.00
_cell.angle_beta   90.00
_cell.angle_gamma   90.00
#
_symmetry.space_group_name_H-M   'P 1'
#
loop_
_entity.id
_entity.type
_entity.pdbx_description
1 polymer ?
#
loop_
_entity_poly.entity_id
_entity_poly.type
_entity_poly.pdbx_seq_one_letter_code
_entity_poly.pdbx_strand_id
1 'polypeptide(L)'
;VLPGNDDNEKLVALCALPYKEQAIWYLNANWDTMQPDAELLWKYVERCAELDDQDHEEGCGLDEMKAHVFLEKFDETLTVRALRERLRETGAIGQSQRPKIVPLTHYLLFKYKSDWHKLVNSAQGDNQEEIEQAQQMLKDVIAAFEAAAARAKEARVALKEAEASEAEAKTREAEAKQSEAAAKAKEADAKAKEADAIAKEESVRAKEAEAVARENEAKQSEADAKASEAAAKSTEEQAKQREAEALEAEKPFKEAQEELQKALADLKKEEDEYNGKIADAEKRSESGGVVQKNKAKAELAQLKAEDPLPLRRAKITLESANKRADKARAPFEAASKQAV
;
A
#
# COMPACT_ATOMS: atom_id res chain seq x y z
N VAL A 1 -83.53 -46.33 -8.30
CA VAL A 1 -84.23 -47.56 -8.75
C VAL A 1 -83.63 -47.98 -10.09
N LEU A 2 -83.30 -49.26 -10.28
CA LEU A 2 -82.75 -49.76 -11.55
C LEU A 2 -83.81 -49.77 -12.65
N PRO A 3 -83.46 -49.45 -13.90
CA PRO A 3 -84.37 -49.60 -15.03
C PRO A 3 -84.60 -51.09 -15.35
N GLY A 4 -85.84 -51.48 -15.64
CA GLY A 4 -86.22 -52.85 -16.01
C GLY A 4 -87.60 -53.27 -15.48
N ASN A 5 -88.34 -54.05 -16.26
CA ASN A 5 -89.67 -54.54 -15.93
C ASN A 5 -89.64 -55.84 -15.13
N ASP A 6 -88.56 -56.61 -15.22
CA ASP A 6 -88.31 -57.81 -14.43
C ASP A 6 -86.95 -57.76 -13.73
N ASP A 7 -86.72 -58.71 -12.82
CA ASP A 7 -85.49 -58.72 -12.02
C ASP A 7 -84.24 -58.96 -12.89
N ASN A 8 -84.37 -59.67 -14.01
CA ASN A 8 -83.27 -59.92 -14.94
C ASN A 8 -82.84 -58.64 -15.67
N GLU A 9 -83.79 -57.87 -16.18
CA GLU A 9 -83.53 -56.57 -16.81
C GLU A 9 -82.86 -55.61 -15.83
N LYS A 10 -83.29 -55.60 -14.56
CA LYS A 10 -82.66 -54.80 -13.51
C LYS A 10 -81.23 -55.27 -13.21
N LEU A 11 -80.98 -56.57 -13.17
CA LEU A 11 -79.64 -57.12 -12.97
C LEU A 11 -78.70 -56.73 -14.11
N VAL A 12 -79.17 -56.79 -15.36
CA VAL A 12 -78.42 -56.35 -16.53
C VAL A 12 -78.09 -54.85 -16.43
N ALA A 13 -79.06 -54.03 -16.01
CA ALA A 13 -78.84 -52.60 -15.82
C ALA A 13 -77.80 -52.31 -14.73
N LEU A 14 -77.86 -53.01 -13.59
CA LEU A 14 -76.86 -52.90 -12.52
C LEU A 14 -75.46 -53.26 -13.02
N CYS A 15 -75.36 -54.34 -13.79
CA CYS A 15 -74.10 -54.81 -14.35
C CYS A 15 -73.51 -53.90 -15.42
N ALA A 16 -74.28 -52.94 -15.94
CA ALA A 16 -73.82 -51.95 -16.91
C ALA A 16 -73.28 -50.66 -16.26
N LEU A 17 -73.45 -50.48 -14.94
CA LEU A 17 -72.91 -49.33 -14.22
C LEU A 17 -71.38 -49.44 -14.06
N PRO A 18 -70.64 -48.34 -13.81
CA PRO A 18 -69.22 -48.40 -13.50
C PRO A 18 -68.92 -49.28 -12.28
N TYR A 19 -67.70 -49.84 -12.18
CA TYR A 19 -67.27 -50.68 -11.06
C TYR A 19 -67.58 -50.06 -9.69
N LYS A 20 -67.34 -48.75 -9.56
CA LYS A 20 -67.63 -47.96 -8.35
C LYS A 20 -69.11 -47.98 -8.00
N GLU A 21 -69.99 -47.76 -8.98
CA GLU A 21 -71.43 -47.72 -8.76
C GLU A 21 -72.00 -49.11 -8.47
N GLN A 22 -71.48 -50.16 -9.12
CA GLN A 22 -71.81 -51.55 -8.81
C GLN A 22 -71.46 -51.90 -7.36
N ALA A 23 -70.27 -51.48 -6.89
CA ALA A 23 -69.83 -51.69 -5.52
C ALA A 23 -70.67 -50.91 -4.51
N ILE A 24 -70.99 -49.63 -4.78
CA ILE A 24 -71.89 -48.82 -3.94
C ILE A 24 -73.26 -49.48 -3.86
N TRP A 25 -73.82 -49.91 -4.99
CA TRP A 25 -75.13 -50.55 -5.03
C TRP A 25 -75.17 -51.81 -4.16
N TYR A 26 -74.12 -52.63 -4.25
CA TYR A 26 -73.98 -53.84 -3.47
C TYR A 26 -73.79 -53.57 -1.97
N LEU A 27 -72.97 -52.58 -1.60
CA LEU A 27 -72.77 -52.15 -0.21
C LEU A 27 -74.05 -51.63 0.40
N ASN A 28 -74.76 -50.75 -0.30
CA ASN A 28 -76.01 -50.19 0.20
C ASN A 28 -77.06 -51.28 0.44
N ALA A 29 -77.13 -52.28 -0.46
CA ALA A 29 -78.06 -53.39 -0.32
C ALA A 29 -77.71 -54.38 0.80
N ASN A 30 -76.44 -54.43 1.24
CA ASN A 30 -75.93 -55.43 2.20
C ASN A 30 -75.09 -54.79 3.32
N TRP A 31 -75.34 -53.52 3.68
CA TRP A 31 -74.45 -52.74 4.53
C TRP A 31 -74.21 -53.39 5.91
N ASP A 32 -75.28 -53.91 6.52
CA ASP A 32 -75.23 -54.55 7.84
C ASP A 32 -74.30 -55.76 7.90
N THR A 33 -74.06 -56.43 6.76
CA THR A 33 -73.19 -57.61 6.67
C THR A 33 -71.83 -57.30 6.04
N MET A 34 -71.76 -56.28 5.18
CA MET A 34 -70.56 -55.92 4.39
C MET A 34 -69.74 -54.76 4.96
N GLN A 35 -70.18 -54.12 6.05
CA GLN A 35 -69.43 -53.02 6.68
C GLN A 35 -67.93 -53.36 6.95
N PRO A 36 -67.56 -54.54 7.48
CA PRO A 36 -66.16 -54.87 7.74
C PRO A 36 -65.31 -55.01 6.47
N ASP A 37 -65.95 -55.39 5.36
CA ASP A 37 -65.29 -55.70 4.08
C ASP A 37 -65.41 -54.54 3.07
N ALA A 38 -65.95 -53.39 3.47
CA ALA A 38 -66.15 -52.23 2.59
C ALA A 38 -64.83 -51.74 1.96
N GLU A 39 -63.74 -51.71 2.74
CA GLU A 39 -62.40 -51.35 2.26
C GLU A 39 -61.86 -52.37 1.24
N LEU A 40 -62.16 -53.65 1.45
CA LEU A 40 -61.79 -54.71 0.53
C LEU A 40 -62.57 -54.59 -0.79
N LEU A 41 -63.84 -54.18 -0.72
CA LEU A 41 -64.64 -53.91 -1.90
C LEU A 41 -64.08 -52.73 -2.71
N TRP A 42 -63.62 -51.67 -2.06
CA TRP A 42 -62.98 -50.56 -2.76
C TRP A 42 -61.69 -50.98 -3.46
N LYS A 43 -60.90 -51.86 -2.85
CA LYS A 43 -59.74 -52.49 -3.52
C LYS A 43 -60.15 -53.34 -4.72
N TYR A 44 -61.34 -53.95 -4.72
CA TYR A 44 -61.87 -54.62 -5.90
C TYR A 44 -62.19 -53.64 -7.02
N VAL A 45 -62.83 -52.51 -6.69
CA VAL A 45 -63.12 -51.45 -7.67
C VAL A 45 -61.84 -50.92 -8.30
N GLU A 46 -60.85 -50.54 -7.49
CA GLU A 46 -59.55 -50.07 -7.96
C GLU A 46 -58.89 -51.12 -8.85
N ARG A 47 -58.88 -52.38 -8.42
CA ARG A 47 -58.24 -53.44 -9.19
C ARG A 47 -58.96 -53.77 -10.50
N CYS A 48 -60.28 -53.67 -10.52
CA CYS A 48 -61.05 -53.76 -11.77
C CYS A 48 -60.70 -52.60 -12.70
N ALA A 49 -60.67 -51.36 -12.20
CA ALA A 49 -60.31 -50.18 -13.00
C ALA A 49 -58.88 -50.26 -13.57
N GLU A 50 -57.93 -50.80 -12.81
CA GLU A 50 -56.56 -51.05 -13.29
C GLU A 50 -56.46 -52.14 -14.36
N LEU A 51 -57.33 -53.17 -14.29
CA LEU A 51 -57.27 -54.33 -15.20
C LEU A 51 -58.09 -54.15 -16.47
N ASP A 52 -59.05 -53.22 -16.45
CA ASP A 52 -59.82 -52.79 -17.59
C ASP A 52 -58.97 -51.88 -18.48
N ASP A 53 -58.47 -52.43 -19.59
CA ASP A 53 -57.59 -51.69 -20.51
C ASP A 53 -58.37 -50.73 -21.43
N GLN A 54 -59.70 -50.81 -21.47
CA GLN A 54 -60.53 -50.03 -22.41
C GLN A 54 -61.13 -48.82 -21.73
N ASP A 55 -61.87 -49.07 -20.66
CA ASP A 55 -62.72 -48.05 -20.03
C ASP A 55 -62.24 -47.66 -18.62
N HIS A 56 -61.21 -48.33 -18.10
CA HIS A 56 -60.58 -48.06 -16.81
C HIS A 56 -61.62 -47.88 -15.67
N GLU A 57 -61.62 -46.73 -14.98
CA GLU A 57 -62.54 -46.41 -13.88
C GLU A 57 -64.03 -46.37 -14.31
N GLU A 58 -64.29 -46.14 -15.59
CA GLU A 58 -65.64 -46.05 -16.18
C GLU A 58 -66.14 -47.41 -16.73
N GLY A 59 -65.32 -48.46 -16.62
CA GLY A 59 -65.66 -49.80 -17.09
C GLY A 59 -66.76 -50.47 -16.27
N CYS A 60 -67.51 -51.39 -16.91
CA CYS A 60 -68.62 -52.11 -16.27
C CYS A 60 -68.35 -53.61 -16.04
N GLY A 61 -67.24 -54.15 -16.55
CA GLY A 61 -66.88 -55.54 -16.34
C GLY A 61 -65.59 -55.95 -17.03
N LEU A 62 -64.92 -56.96 -16.49
CA LEU A 62 -63.65 -57.46 -17.02
C LEU A 62 -63.89 -58.58 -18.03
N ASP A 63 -63.04 -58.69 -19.05
CA ASP A 63 -63.03 -59.89 -19.89
C ASP A 63 -62.68 -61.15 -19.07
N GLU A 64 -62.93 -62.34 -19.62
CA GLU A 64 -62.71 -63.59 -18.87
C GLU A 64 -61.24 -63.81 -18.42
N MET A 65 -60.26 -63.30 -19.18
CA MET A 65 -58.84 -63.45 -18.85
C MET A 65 -58.45 -62.46 -17.74
N LYS A 66 -58.92 -61.21 -17.83
CA LYS A 66 -58.72 -60.18 -16.81
C LYS A 66 -59.46 -60.49 -15.53
N ALA A 67 -60.66 -61.09 -15.61
CA ALA A 67 -61.39 -61.60 -14.46
C ALA A 67 -60.62 -62.72 -13.75
N HIS A 68 -59.92 -63.60 -14.49
CA HIS A 68 -59.02 -64.59 -13.88
C HIS A 68 -57.84 -63.94 -13.16
N VAL A 69 -57.19 -62.95 -13.79
CA VAL A 69 -56.08 -62.19 -13.20
C VAL A 69 -56.55 -61.41 -11.96
N PHE A 70 -57.77 -60.89 -11.98
CA PHE A 70 -58.41 -60.25 -10.83
C PHE A 70 -58.51 -61.23 -9.65
N LEU A 71 -59.00 -62.45 -9.89
CA LEU A 71 -59.13 -63.48 -8.84
C LEU A 71 -57.78 -63.94 -8.29
N GLU A 72 -56.75 -64.07 -9.13
CA GLU A 72 -55.39 -64.37 -8.67
C GLU A 72 -54.86 -63.34 -7.69
N LYS A 73 -55.15 -62.05 -7.92
CA LYS A 73 -54.66 -60.96 -7.08
C LYS A 73 -55.22 -61.01 -5.65
N PHE A 74 -56.36 -61.66 -5.45
CA PHE A 74 -57.02 -61.79 -4.16
C PHE A 74 -57.00 -63.22 -3.61
N ASP A 75 -56.06 -64.05 -4.09
CA ASP A 75 -55.84 -65.45 -3.68
C ASP A 75 -57.04 -66.38 -3.92
N GLU A 76 -57.97 -65.98 -4.81
CA GLU A 76 -59.19 -66.72 -5.16
C GLU A 76 -59.05 -67.44 -6.51
N THR A 77 -57.86 -68.02 -6.74
CA THR A 77 -57.51 -68.67 -8.01
C THR A 77 -58.53 -69.73 -8.42
N LEU A 78 -59.20 -69.51 -9.54
CA LEU A 78 -60.15 -70.42 -10.15
C LEU A 78 -59.79 -70.61 -11.60
N THR A 79 -59.76 -71.86 -12.08
CA THR A 79 -59.68 -72.10 -13.53
C THR A 79 -60.85 -71.42 -14.23
N VAL A 80 -60.66 -70.96 -15.48
CA VAL A 80 -61.74 -70.32 -16.27
C VAL A 80 -63.02 -71.18 -16.35
N ARG A 81 -62.88 -72.52 -16.32
CA ARG A 81 -64.03 -73.44 -16.26
C ARG A 81 -64.76 -73.36 -14.92
N ALA A 82 -64.01 -73.38 -13.81
CA ALA A 82 -64.56 -73.26 -12.46
C ALA A 82 -65.19 -71.88 -12.23
N LEU A 83 -64.58 -70.79 -12.72
CA LEU A 83 -65.17 -69.45 -12.66
C LEU A 83 -66.55 -69.41 -13.35
N ARG A 84 -66.65 -69.97 -14.56
CA ARG A 84 -67.92 -70.06 -15.29
C ARG A 84 -68.97 -70.92 -14.57
N GLU A 85 -68.56 -71.97 -13.86
CA GLU A 85 -69.45 -72.78 -13.04
C GLU A 85 -69.97 -71.98 -11.85
N ARG A 86 -69.10 -71.30 -11.09
CA ARG A 86 -69.49 -70.43 -9.96
C ARG A 86 -70.41 -69.29 -10.38
N LEU A 87 -70.16 -68.68 -11.54
CA LEU A 87 -71.02 -67.64 -12.10
C LEU A 87 -72.41 -68.16 -12.51
N ARG A 88 -72.54 -69.45 -12.84
CA ARG A 88 -73.84 -70.08 -13.12
C ARG A 88 -74.55 -70.56 -11.86
N GLU A 89 -73.80 -70.95 -10.83
CA GLU A 89 -74.35 -71.36 -9.52
C GLU A 89 -75.19 -70.27 -8.86
N THR A 90 -74.89 -68.99 -9.12
CA THR A 90 -75.67 -67.86 -8.61
C THR A 90 -77.07 -67.77 -9.21
N GLY A 91 -77.33 -68.44 -10.34
CA GLY A 91 -78.59 -68.37 -11.08
C GLY A 91 -78.83 -67.02 -11.79
N ALA A 92 -77.89 -66.08 -11.66
CA ALA A 92 -77.91 -64.76 -12.30
C ALA A 92 -77.59 -64.82 -13.81
N ILE A 93 -76.99 -65.93 -14.25
CA ILE A 93 -76.63 -66.19 -15.65
C ILE A 93 -77.31 -67.47 -16.12
N GLY A 94 -78.04 -67.42 -17.23
CA GLY A 94 -78.73 -68.58 -17.79
C GLY A 94 -77.76 -69.71 -18.20
N GLN A 95 -78.17 -70.98 -18.10
CA GLN A 95 -77.32 -72.15 -18.38
C GLN A 95 -76.73 -72.18 -19.82
N SER A 96 -77.35 -71.48 -20.77
CA SER A 96 -76.92 -71.34 -22.16
C SER A 96 -76.13 -70.05 -22.44
N GLN A 97 -76.04 -69.13 -21.49
CA GLN A 97 -75.39 -67.84 -21.67
C GLN A 97 -73.89 -67.93 -21.39
N ARG A 98 -73.10 -67.33 -22.29
CA ARG A 98 -71.65 -67.17 -22.14
C ARG A 98 -71.36 -65.67 -21.97
N PRO A 99 -71.22 -65.17 -20.73
CA PRO A 99 -70.89 -63.77 -20.50
C PRO A 99 -69.47 -63.54 -21.04
N LYS A 100 -69.34 -62.64 -22.03
CA LYS A 100 -68.02 -62.24 -22.58
C LYS A 100 -67.26 -61.32 -21.62
N ILE A 101 -68.01 -60.65 -20.77
CA ILE A 101 -67.58 -59.69 -19.78
C ILE A 101 -68.18 -60.13 -18.44
N VAL A 102 -67.39 -60.06 -17.37
CA VAL A 102 -67.74 -60.41 -16.01
C VAL A 102 -67.84 -59.11 -15.20
N PRO A 103 -69.06 -58.62 -14.93
CA PRO A 103 -69.29 -57.46 -14.08
C PRO A 103 -68.85 -57.74 -12.63
N LEU A 104 -68.41 -56.70 -11.92
CA LEU A 104 -68.05 -56.82 -10.51
C LEU A 104 -69.23 -57.34 -9.67
N THR A 105 -70.46 -56.95 -10.00
CA THR A 105 -71.69 -57.44 -9.35
C THR A 105 -71.78 -58.97 -9.35
N HIS A 106 -71.46 -59.62 -10.48
CA HIS A 106 -71.51 -61.08 -10.58
C HIS A 106 -70.44 -61.77 -9.73
N TYR A 107 -69.26 -61.14 -9.61
CA TYR A 107 -68.22 -61.59 -8.69
C TYR A 107 -68.72 -61.58 -7.23
N LEU A 108 -69.32 -60.45 -6.82
CA LEU A 108 -69.83 -60.27 -5.47
C LEU A 108 -70.98 -61.24 -5.12
N LEU A 109 -71.88 -61.48 -6.09
CA LEU A 109 -72.97 -62.45 -5.94
C LEU A 109 -72.44 -63.86 -5.64
N PHE A 110 -71.41 -64.33 -6.34
CA PHE A 110 -70.88 -65.68 -6.08
C PHE A 110 -70.05 -65.74 -4.80
N LYS A 111 -69.24 -64.70 -4.53
CA LYS A 111 -68.31 -64.69 -3.40
C LYS A 111 -69.05 -64.73 -2.07
N TYR A 112 -70.05 -63.86 -1.94
CA TYR A 112 -70.83 -63.74 -0.71
C TYR A 112 -72.13 -64.54 -0.74
N LYS A 113 -72.39 -65.28 -1.83
CA LYS A 113 -73.59 -66.10 -2.05
C LYS A 113 -74.88 -65.31 -1.82
N SER A 114 -74.92 -64.09 -2.34
CA SER A 114 -76.05 -63.18 -2.21
C SER A 114 -77.17 -63.54 -3.18
N ASP A 115 -78.42 -63.31 -2.77
CA ASP A 115 -79.59 -63.48 -3.62
C ASP A 115 -79.76 -62.28 -4.56
N TRP A 116 -79.60 -62.51 -5.85
CA TRP A 116 -79.63 -61.46 -6.85
C TRP A 116 -81.02 -60.82 -7.01
N HIS A 117 -82.11 -61.55 -6.76
CA HIS A 117 -83.47 -60.97 -6.81
C HIS A 117 -83.68 -59.94 -5.69
N LYS A 118 -83.08 -60.18 -4.52
CA LYS A 118 -83.09 -59.21 -3.42
C LYS A 118 -82.20 -58.02 -3.76
N LEU A 119 -80.98 -58.26 -4.25
CA LEU A 119 -80.01 -57.22 -4.58
C LEU A 119 -80.56 -56.16 -5.55
N VAL A 120 -81.24 -56.58 -6.62
CA VAL A 120 -81.77 -55.66 -7.64
C VAL A 120 -83.00 -54.88 -7.18
N ASN A 121 -83.69 -55.37 -6.15
CA ASN A 121 -84.89 -54.74 -5.58
C ASN A 121 -84.63 -54.02 -4.24
N SER A 122 -83.41 -54.07 -3.72
CA SER A 122 -83.03 -53.36 -2.49
C SER A 122 -83.16 -51.85 -2.66
N ALA A 123 -83.70 -51.20 -1.63
CA ALA A 123 -83.76 -49.74 -1.57
C ALA A 123 -82.33 -49.19 -1.47
N GLN A 124 -81.95 -48.35 -2.44
CA GLN A 124 -80.75 -47.53 -2.35
C GLN A 124 -81.14 -46.27 -1.57
N GLY A 125 -80.46 -46.01 -0.46
CA GLY A 125 -80.84 -44.94 0.47
C GLY A 125 -81.06 -43.57 -0.18
N ASP A 126 -81.93 -42.79 0.43
CA ASP A 126 -82.56 -41.59 -0.11
C ASP A 126 -81.67 -40.32 -0.02
N ASN A 127 -80.45 -40.44 0.52
CA ASN A 127 -79.60 -39.31 0.93
C ASN A 127 -78.59 -38.85 -0.14
N GLN A 128 -78.96 -38.95 -1.42
CA GLN A 128 -78.10 -38.59 -2.55
C GLN A 128 -77.61 -37.13 -2.46
N GLU A 129 -78.48 -36.19 -2.07
CA GLU A 129 -78.14 -34.77 -1.95
C GLU A 129 -77.04 -34.51 -0.90
N GLU A 130 -77.08 -35.19 0.25
CA GLU A 130 -76.08 -35.03 1.31
C GLU A 130 -74.70 -35.57 0.88
N ILE A 131 -74.69 -36.67 0.12
CA ILE A 131 -73.46 -37.28 -0.41
C ILE A 131 -72.83 -36.37 -1.46
N GLU A 132 -73.64 -35.81 -2.37
CA GLU A 132 -73.16 -34.86 -3.38
C GLU A 132 -72.57 -33.60 -2.73
N GLN A 133 -73.23 -33.07 -1.69
CA GLN A 133 -72.70 -31.95 -0.91
C GLN A 133 -71.37 -32.30 -0.23
N ALA A 134 -71.26 -33.48 0.40
CA ALA A 134 -70.03 -33.92 1.05
C ALA A 134 -68.88 -34.10 0.04
N GLN A 135 -69.17 -34.68 -1.14
CA GLN A 135 -68.19 -34.81 -2.22
C GLN A 135 -67.74 -33.45 -2.75
N GLN A 136 -68.65 -32.49 -2.89
CA GLN A 136 -68.31 -31.14 -3.33
C GLN A 136 -67.43 -30.42 -2.30
N MET A 137 -67.77 -30.51 -1.01
CA MET A 137 -66.94 -29.93 0.06
C MET A 137 -65.53 -30.53 0.07
N LEU A 138 -65.41 -31.85 -0.12
CA LEU A 138 -64.10 -32.50 -0.19
C LEU A 138 -63.27 -32.00 -1.37
N LYS A 139 -63.89 -31.86 -2.56
CA LYS A 139 -63.24 -31.30 -3.75
C LYS A 139 -62.75 -29.87 -3.51
N ASP A 140 -63.59 -29.03 -2.89
CA ASP A 140 -63.25 -27.64 -2.59
C ASP A 140 -62.07 -27.53 -1.59
N VAL A 141 -62.05 -28.40 -0.57
CA VAL A 141 -60.94 -28.46 0.41
C VAL A 141 -59.64 -28.90 -0.26
N ILE A 142 -59.68 -29.92 -1.14
CA ILE A 142 -58.50 -30.37 -1.88
C ILE A 142 -57.96 -29.24 -2.76
N ALA A 143 -58.82 -28.56 -3.51
CA ALA A 143 -58.43 -27.43 -4.34
C ALA A 143 -57.82 -26.27 -3.51
N ALA A 144 -58.40 -25.97 -2.34
CA ALA A 144 -57.86 -24.97 -1.43
C ALA A 144 -56.48 -25.35 -0.88
N PHE A 145 -56.26 -26.63 -0.56
CA PHE A 145 -54.99 -27.14 -0.08
C PHE A 145 -53.90 -27.06 -1.16
N GLU A 146 -54.21 -27.46 -2.38
CA GLU A 146 -53.28 -27.36 -3.52
C GLU A 146 -52.89 -25.90 -3.80
N ALA A 147 -53.85 -24.98 -3.77
CA ALA A 147 -53.59 -23.55 -3.93
C ALA A 147 -52.70 -22.99 -2.80
N ALA A 148 -52.93 -23.43 -1.55
CA ALA A 148 -52.10 -23.04 -0.42
C ALA A 148 -50.67 -23.60 -0.53
N ALA A 149 -50.51 -24.84 -0.97
CA ALA A 149 -49.22 -25.47 -1.21
C ALA A 149 -48.42 -24.75 -2.31
N ALA A 150 -49.09 -24.35 -3.39
CA ALA A 150 -48.48 -23.57 -4.47
C ALA A 150 -47.98 -22.21 -3.96
N ARG A 151 -48.82 -21.46 -3.23
CA ARG A 151 -48.42 -20.17 -2.62
C ARG A 151 -47.28 -20.32 -1.63
N ALA A 152 -47.26 -21.38 -0.82
CA ALA A 152 -46.17 -21.65 0.11
C ALA A 152 -44.84 -21.93 -0.62
N LYS A 153 -44.90 -22.60 -1.78
CA LYS A 153 -43.73 -22.84 -2.63
C LYS A 153 -43.19 -21.52 -3.21
N GLU A 154 -44.07 -20.68 -3.75
CA GLU A 154 -43.70 -19.36 -4.27
C GLU A 154 -43.09 -18.47 -3.19
N ALA A 155 -43.70 -18.40 -2.01
CA ALA A 155 -43.19 -17.64 -0.88
C ALA A 155 -41.79 -18.12 -0.44
N ARG A 156 -41.53 -19.43 -0.46
CA ARG A 156 -40.20 -19.98 -0.15
C ARG A 156 -39.15 -19.62 -1.19
N VAL A 157 -39.53 -19.58 -2.47
CA VAL A 157 -38.61 -19.14 -3.54
C VAL A 157 -38.29 -17.66 -3.38
N ALA A 158 -39.31 -16.82 -3.20
CA ALA A 158 -39.14 -15.39 -2.98
C ALA A 158 -38.28 -15.07 -1.74
N LEU A 159 -38.44 -15.83 -0.66
CA LEU A 159 -37.62 -15.66 0.55
C LEU A 159 -36.14 -15.99 0.29
N LYS A 160 -35.85 -17.07 -0.43
CA LYS A 160 -34.45 -17.41 -0.79
C LYS A 160 -33.81 -16.36 -1.71
N GLU A 161 -34.57 -15.81 -2.65
CA GLU A 161 -34.10 -14.73 -3.53
C GLU A 161 -33.82 -13.45 -2.74
N ALA A 162 -34.69 -13.10 -1.79
CA ALA A 162 -34.49 -11.96 -0.90
C ALA A 162 -33.25 -12.12 -0.01
N GLU A 163 -33.06 -13.29 0.60
CA GLU A 163 -31.86 -13.60 1.41
C GLU A 163 -30.57 -13.54 0.58
N ALA A 164 -30.60 -14.05 -0.66
CA ALA A 164 -29.47 -13.96 -1.57
C ALA A 164 -29.15 -12.51 -1.95
N SER A 165 -30.18 -11.70 -2.25
CA SER A 165 -30.01 -10.27 -2.56
C SER A 165 -29.46 -9.48 -1.37
N GLU A 166 -29.93 -9.77 -0.15
CA GLU A 166 -29.40 -9.14 1.08
C GLU A 166 -27.93 -9.52 1.31
N ALA A 167 -27.56 -10.79 1.08
CA ALA A 167 -26.17 -11.23 1.19
C ALA A 167 -25.25 -10.52 0.18
N GLU A 168 -25.70 -10.37 -1.08
CA GLU A 168 -24.96 -9.60 -2.10
C GLU A 168 -24.84 -8.12 -1.76
N ALA A 169 -25.89 -7.51 -1.17
CA ALA A 169 -25.84 -6.12 -0.74
C ALA A 169 -24.80 -5.93 0.37
N LYS A 170 -24.75 -6.85 1.35
CA LYS A 170 -23.77 -6.83 2.44
C LYS A 170 -22.33 -7.00 1.93
N THR A 171 -22.08 -7.88 0.96
CA THR A 171 -20.75 -8.02 0.35
C THR A 171 -20.34 -6.76 -0.40
N ARG A 172 -21.23 -6.17 -1.22
CA ARG A 172 -20.96 -4.89 -1.90
C ARG A 172 -20.67 -3.75 -0.93
N GLU A 173 -21.41 -3.68 0.18
CA GLU A 173 -21.16 -2.67 1.23
C GLU A 173 -19.77 -2.86 1.88
N ALA A 174 -19.37 -4.10 2.17
CA ALA A 174 -18.07 -4.41 2.73
C ALA A 174 -16.92 -4.06 1.76
N GLU A 175 -17.06 -4.38 0.48
CA GLU A 175 -16.10 -4.03 -0.57
C GLU A 175 -15.99 -2.51 -0.75
N ALA A 176 -17.11 -1.79 -0.72
CA ALA A 176 -17.12 -0.32 -0.80
C ALA A 176 -16.36 0.31 0.39
N LYS A 177 -16.59 -0.19 1.62
CA LYS A 177 -15.86 0.26 2.82
C LYS A 177 -14.36 -0.02 2.73
N GLN A 178 -13.96 -1.19 2.22
CA GLN A 178 -12.55 -1.50 2.01
C GLN A 178 -11.91 -0.58 0.95
N SER A 179 -12.61 -0.32 -0.15
CA SER A 179 -12.15 0.60 -1.19
C SER A 179 -11.99 2.03 -0.66
N GLU A 180 -12.95 2.52 0.12
CA GLU A 180 -12.87 3.83 0.78
C GLU A 180 -11.66 3.91 1.74
N ALA A 181 -11.43 2.88 2.56
CA ALA A 181 -10.28 2.82 3.45
C ALA A 181 -8.95 2.82 2.68
N ALA A 182 -8.86 2.06 1.58
CA ALA A 182 -7.68 2.03 0.72
C ALA A 182 -7.43 3.39 0.04
N ALA A 183 -8.48 4.09 -0.38
CA ALA A 183 -8.37 5.43 -0.95
C ALA A 183 -7.85 6.45 0.07
N LYS A 184 -8.38 6.43 1.30
CA LYS A 184 -7.90 7.29 2.41
C LYS A 184 -6.43 7.01 2.75
N ALA A 185 -6.02 5.74 2.75
CA ALA A 185 -4.62 5.38 3.00
C ALA A 185 -3.68 5.92 1.90
N LYS A 186 -4.08 5.82 0.62
CA LYS A 186 -3.32 6.38 -0.50
C LYS A 186 -3.24 7.90 -0.44
N GLU A 187 -4.32 8.58 -0.05
CA GLU A 187 -4.32 10.03 0.13
C GLU A 187 -3.35 10.46 1.24
N ALA A 188 -3.32 9.73 2.37
CA ALA A 188 -2.40 10.00 3.46
C ALA A 188 -0.93 9.79 3.05
N ASP A 189 -0.62 8.70 2.32
CA ASP A 189 0.72 8.44 1.79
C ASP A 189 1.17 9.53 0.80
N ALA A 190 0.27 10.00 -0.07
CA ALA A 190 0.57 11.08 -1.00
C ALA A 190 0.88 12.40 -0.26
N LYS A 191 0.08 12.76 0.75
CA LYS A 191 0.32 13.94 1.60
C LYS A 191 1.65 13.85 2.36
N ALA A 192 2.01 12.67 2.86
CA ALA A 192 3.29 12.45 3.54
C ALA A 192 4.47 12.65 2.56
N LYS A 193 4.38 12.09 1.35
CA LYS A 193 5.40 12.27 0.30
C LYS A 193 5.54 13.73 -0.15
N GLU A 194 4.43 14.46 -0.23
CA GLU A 194 4.44 15.89 -0.54
C GLU A 194 5.15 16.68 0.56
N ALA A 195 4.85 16.41 1.83
CA ALA A 195 5.53 17.04 2.96
C ALA A 195 7.04 16.74 2.99
N ASP A 196 7.44 15.49 2.72
CA ASP A 196 8.85 15.09 2.62
C ASP A 196 9.56 15.79 1.45
N ALA A 197 8.87 16.00 0.32
CA ALA A 197 9.43 16.73 -0.81
C ALA A 197 9.65 18.21 -0.48
N ILE A 198 8.68 18.87 0.17
CA ILE A 198 8.81 20.25 0.64
C ILE A 198 9.98 20.38 1.62
N ALA A 199 10.09 19.48 2.61
CA ALA A 199 11.18 19.51 3.58
C ALA A 199 12.57 19.33 2.92
N LYS A 200 12.66 18.49 1.89
CA LYS A 200 13.89 18.34 1.09
C LYS A 200 14.22 19.61 0.32
N GLU A 201 13.22 20.24 -0.31
CA GLU A 201 13.40 21.49 -1.04
C GLU A 201 13.88 22.61 -0.12
N GLU A 202 13.29 22.75 1.07
CA GLU A 202 13.74 23.70 2.09
C GLU A 202 15.19 23.44 2.54
N SER A 203 15.56 22.17 2.76
CA SER A 203 16.93 21.80 3.11
C SER A 203 17.94 22.14 2.01
N VAL A 204 17.57 21.92 0.74
CA VAL A 204 18.41 22.29 -0.40
C VAL A 204 18.57 23.81 -0.47
N ARG A 205 17.48 24.56 -0.31
CA ARG A 205 17.50 26.03 -0.30
C ARG A 205 18.36 26.58 0.84
N ALA A 206 18.33 25.97 2.02
CA ALA A 206 19.18 26.35 3.14
C ALA A 206 20.67 26.12 2.82
N LYS A 207 21.02 24.97 2.23
CA LYS A 207 22.40 24.67 1.80
C LYS A 207 22.89 25.62 0.71
N GLU A 208 22.02 25.99 -0.22
CA GLU A 208 22.33 26.98 -1.26
C GLU A 208 22.63 28.36 -0.64
N ALA A 209 21.80 28.80 0.32
CA ALA A 209 22.04 30.05 1.04
C ALA A 209 23.37 30.04 1.83
N GLU A 210 23.70 28.93 2.49
CA GLU A 210 24.99 28.76 3.18
C GLU A 210 26.19 28.80 2.20
N ALA A 211 26.05 28.18 1.03
CA ALA A 211 27.10 28.20 0.00
C ALA A 211 27.35 29.63 -0.51
N VAL A 212 26.28 30.39 -0.78
CA VAL A 212 26.36 31.80 -1.19
C VAL A 212 27.00 32.65 -0.10
N ALA A 213 26.65 32.42 1.18
CA ALA A 213 27.26 33.13 2.30
C ALA A 213 28.78 32.88 2.37
N ARG A 214 29.21 31.62 2.26
CA ARG A 214 30.64 31.25 2.24
C ARG A 214 31.39 31.84 1.04
N GLU A 215 30.75 31.88 -0.13
CA GLU A 215 31.34 32.50 -1.32
C GLU A 215 31.58 34.00 -1.08
N ASN A 216 30.62 34.70 -0.48
CA ASN A 216 30.75 36.11 -0.16
C ASN A 216 31.83 36.37 0.90
N GLU A 217 31.92 35.53 1.95
CA GLU A 217 32.99 35.60 2.95
C GLU A 217 34.37 35.39 2.32
N ALA A 218 34.51 34.42 1.41
CA ALA A 218 35.75 34.16 0.69
C ALA A 218 36.16 35.35 -0.19
N LYS A 219 35.21 35.96 -0.91
CA LYS A 219 35.46 37.18 -1.71
C LYS A 219 35.90 38.35 -0.83
N GLN A 220 35.28 38.52 0.34
CA GLN A 220 35.67 39.56 1.29
C GLN A 220 37.09 39.32 1.82
N SER A 221 37.41 38.08 2.21
CA SER A 221 38.75 37.72 2.67
C SER A 221 39.82 37.91 1.59
N GLU A 222 39.50 37.64 0.32
CA GLU A 222 40.40 37.89 -0.81
C GLU A 222 40.65 39.40 -1.00
N ALA A 223 39.60 40.22 -0.86
CA ALA A 223 39.72 41.67 -0.93
C ALA A 223 40.59 42.23 0.22
N ASP A 224 40.38 41.75 1.45
CA ASP A 224 41.15 42.16 2.63
C ASP A 224 42.63 41.74 2.52
N ALA A 225 42.90 40.55 1.96
CA ALA A 225 44.26 40.09 1.69
C ALA A 225 44.95 40.98 0.64
N LYS A 226 44.27 41.32 -0.46
CA LYS A 226 44.80 42.24 -1.48
C LYS A 226 45.07 43.64 -0.92
N ALA A 227 44.18 44.15 -0.06
CA ALA A 227 44.38 45.42 0.62
C ALA A 227 45.60 45.39 1.55
N SER A 228 45.77 44.29 2.29
CA SER A 228 46.93 44.08 3.18
C SER A 228 48.24 43.97 2.40
N GLU A 229 48.23 43.24 1.27
CA GLU A 229 49.40 43.15 0.38
C GLU A 229 49.78 44.52 -0.21
N ALA A 230 48.80 45.30 -0.64
CA ALA A 230 49.03 46.66 -1.13
C ALA A 230 49.61 47.58 -0.05
N ALA A 231 49.09 47.50 1.19
CA ALA A 231 49.63 48.24 2.32
C ALA A 231 51.07 47.83 2.62
N ALA A 232 51.38 46.53 2.63
CA ALA A 232 52.72 46.02 2.84
C ALA A 232 53.70 46.53 1.77
N LYS A 233 53.33 46.50 0.48
CA LYS A 233 54.14 47.05 -0.62
C LYS A 233 54.40 48.54 -0.45
N SER A 234 53.39 49.32 -0.07
CA SER A 234 53.55 50.75 0.21
C SER A 234 54.52 50.99 1.38
N THR A 235 54.41 50.21 2.45
CA THR A 235 55.36 50.32 3.58
C THR A 235 56.77 49.91 3.20
N GLU A 236 56.95 48.90 2.34
CA GLU A 236 58.26 48.49 1.82
C GLU A 236 58.88 49.59 0.95
N GLU A 237 58.10 50.23 0.08
CA GLU A 237 58.55 51.39 -0.70
C GLU A 237 58.95 52.57 0.18
N GLN A 238 58.15 52.89 1.19
CA GLN A 238 58.49 53.95 2.16
C GLN A 238 59.77 53.61 2.93
N ALA A 239 59.96 52.35 3.32
CA ALA A 239 61.18 51.90 3.98
C ALA A 239 62.42 52.04 3.07
N LYS A 240 62.30 51.63 1.79
CA LYS A 240 63.37 51.81 0.79
C LYS A 240 63.69 53.28 0.54
N GLN A 241 62.68 54.15 0.48
CA GLN A 241 62.88 55.60 0.35
C GLN A 241 63.63 56.16 1.56
N ARG A 242 63.22 55.80 2.78
CA ARG A 242 63.91 56.22 4.01
C ARG A 242 65.34 55.71 4.08
N GLU A 243 65.59 54.48 3.65
CA GLU A 243 66.94 53.91 3.58
C GLU A 243 67.82 54.68 2.58
N ALA A 244 67.29 54.98 1.39
CA ALA A 244 67.99 55.78 0.39
C ALA A 244 68.30 57.21 0.90
N GLU A 245 67.33 57.86 1.54
CA GLU A 245 67.50 59.18 2.17
C GLU A 245 68.56 59.13 3.29
N ALA A 246 68.56 58.09 4.11
CA ALA A 246 69.56 57.90 5.16
C ALA A 246 70.98 57.71 4.58
N LEU A 247 71.11 56.93 3.50
CA LEU A 247 72.38 56.73 2.80
C LEU A 247 72.91 58.03 2.16
N GLU A 248 72.04 58.81 1.50
CA GLU A 248 72.42 60.13 0.96
C GLU A 248 72.83 61.10 2.07
N ALA A 249 72.10 61.10 3.19
CA ALA A 249 72.46 61.91 4.35
C ALA A 249 73.83 61.50 4.92
N GLU A 250 74.17 60.21 4.96
CA GLU A 250 75.42 59.67 5.50
C GLU A 250 76.66 60.01 4.65
N LYS A 251 76.52 60.24 3.33
CA LYS A 251 77.64 60.57 2.43
C LYS A 251 78.52 61.73 2.92
N PRO A 252 78.01 62.94 3.21
CA PRO A 252 78.83 64.06 3.68
C PRO A 252 79.51 63.76 5.02
N PHE A 253 78.91 62.90 5.86
CA PHE A 253 79.55 62.47 7.11
C PHE A 253 80.72 61.52 6.85
N LYS A 254 80.56 60.53 5.95
CA LYS A 254 81.65 59.65 5.51
C LYS A 254 82.79 60.43 4.86
N GLU A 255 82.48 61.36 3.95
CA GLU A 255 83.48 62.22 3.30
C GLU A 255 84.24 63.08 4.31
N ALA A 256 83.53 63.68 5.28
CA ALA A 256 84.16 64.46 6.33
C ALA A 256 85.01 63.59 7.29
N GLN A 257 84.59 62.35 7.57
CA GLN A 257 85.39 61.40 8.34
C GLN A 257 86.66 60.97 7.59
N GLU A 258 86.58 60.69 6.30
CA GLU A 258 87.75 60.37 5.47
C GLU A 258 88.71 61.56 5.37
N GLU A 259 88.19 62.79 5.21
CA GLU A 259 89.00 64.02 5.21
C GLU A 259 89.69 64.22 6.57
N LEU A 260 88.98 63.99 7.68
CA LEU A 260 89.54 64.04 9.02
C LEU A 260 90.62 62.98 9.24
N GLN A 261 90.39 61.74 8.80
CA GLN A 261 91.38 60.66 8.91
C GLN A 261 92.64 60.96 8.09
N LYS A 262 92.49 61.49 6.87
CA LYS A 262 93.63 61.94 6.05
C LYS A 262 94.40 63.06 6.75
N ALA A 263 93.70 64.06 7.28
CA ALA A 263 94.33 65.16 8.02
C ALA A 263 95.04 64.69 9.30
N LEU A 264 94.49 63.69 10.00
CA LEU A 264 95.14 63.05 11.15
C LEU A 264 96.39 62.26 10.74
N ALA A 265 96.32 61.52 9.63
CA ALA A 265 97.46 60.77 9.12
C ALA A 265 98.59 61.70 8.66
N ASP A 266 98.25 62.80 7.98
CA ASP A 266 99.21 63.84 7.56
C ASP A 266 99.84 64.53 8.76
N LEU A 267 99.05 64.90 9.79
CA LEU A 267 99.60 65.46 11.02
C LEU A 267 100.57 64.48 11.69
N LYS A 268 100.17 63.21 11.82
CA LYS A 268 101.01 62.19 12.44
C LYS A 268 102.31 61.99 11.68
N LYS A 269 102.26 62.00 10.34
CA LYS A 269 103.45 61.92 9.49
C LYS A 269 104.37 63.12 9.71
N GLU A 270 103.84 64.34 9.73
CA GLU A 270 104.62 65.55 9.99
C GLU A 270 105.19 65.58 11.43
N GLU A 271 104.43 65.08 12.41
CA GLU A 271 104.88 64.91 13.80
C GLU A 271 106.01 63.88 13.90
N ASP A 272 105.88 62.72 13.24
CA ASP A 272 106.91 61.68 13.19
C ASP A 272 108.16 62.18 12.46
N GLU A 273 108.03 62.95 11.37
CA GLU A 273 109.15 63.58 10.66
C GLU A 273 109.84 64.67 11.50
N TYR A 274 109.08 65.50 12.22
CA TYR A 274 109.62 66.52 13.11
C TYR A 274 110.32 65.88 14.32
N ASN A 275 109.69 64.90 14.97
CA ASN A 275 110.27 64.14 16.07
C ASN A 275 111.50 63.35 15.60
N GLY A 276 111.47 62.79 14.39
CA GLY A 276 112.62 62.13 13.76
C GLY A 276 113.79 63.09 13.54
N LYS A 277 113.53 64.31 13.05
CA LYS A 277 114.55 65.37 12.91
C LYS A 277 115.12 65.80 14.26
N ILE A 278 114.28 65.91 15.30
CA ILE A 278 114.75 66.21 16.67
C ILE A 278 115.63 65.06 17.20
N ALA A 279 115.19 63.81 17.08
CA ALA A 279 115.92 62.65 17.57
C ALA A 279 117.27 62.45 16.85
N ASP A 280 117.31 62.68 15.53
CA ASP A 280 118.54 62.64 14.74
C ASP A 280 119.49 63.79 15.10
N ALA A 281 118.99 65.01 15.30
CA ALA A 281 119.77 66.14 15.79
C ALA A 281 120.30 65.92 17.23
N GLU A 282 119.49 65.32 18.12
CA GLU A 282 119.90 64.91 19.47
C GLU A 282 121.05 63.91 19.41
N LYS A 283 120.90 62.85 18.60
CA LYS A 283 121.94 61.84 18.42
C LYS A 283 123.25 62.43 17.87
N ARG A 284 123.17 63.35 16.89
CA ARG A 284 124.33 64.06 16.33
C ARG A 284 124.95 65.08 17.29
N SER A 285 124.19 65.56 18.28
CA SER A 285 124.71 66.44 19.33
C SER A 285 125.56 65.68 20.37
N GLU A 286 125.31 64.38 20.51
CA GLU A 286 125.98 63.48 21.45
C GLU A 286 127.15 62.69 20.82
N SER A 287 127.16 62.54 19.49
CA SER A 287 128.17 61.76 18.74
C SER A 287 128.88 62.61 17.65
N GLY A 288 130.21 62.48 17.53
CA GLY A 288 131.03 63.22 16.55
C GLY A 288 132.09 64.17 17.15
N GLY A 289 132.82 64.88 16.28
CA GLY A 289 133.87 65.84 16.66
C GLY A 289 133.33 67.17 17.23
N VAL A 290 134.15 67.92 17.98
CA VAL A 290 133.73 69.12 18.76
C VAL A 290 132.93 70.16 17.93
N VAL A 291 133.30 70.39 16.68
CA VAL A 291 132.59 71.33 15.78
C VAL A 291 131.23 70.80 15.33
N GLN A 292 131.13 69.50 15.04
CA GLN A 292 129.87 68.86 14.65
C GLN A 292 128.86 68.85 15.80
N LYS A 293 129.34 68.59 17.03
CA LYS A 293 128.50 68.66 18.24
C LYS A 293 127.96 70.05 18.50
N ASN A 294 128.78 71.09 18.38
CA ASN A 294 128.33 72.47 18.59
C ASN A 294 127.36 72.93 17.49
N LYS A 295 127.57 72.51 16.23
CA LYS A 295 126.65 72.79 15.12
C LYS A 295 125.30 72.07 15.30
N ALA A 296 125.32 70.79 15.67
CA ALA A 296 124.10 70.02 15.96
C ALA A 296 123.35 70.53 17.20
N LYS A 297 124.05 71.01 18.24
CA LYS A 297 123.43 71.69 19.40
C LYS A 297 122.76 73.01 19.01
N ALA A 298 123.37 73.78 18.11
CA ALA A 298 122.75 74.99 17.57
C ALA A 298 121.54 74.68 16.68
N GLU A 299 121.63 73.66 15.82
CA GLU A 299 120.55 73.17 14.94
C GLU A 299 119.37 72.59 15.75
N LEU A 300 119.65 71.86 16.82
CA LEU A 300 118.65 71.35 17.77
C LEU A 300 117.98 72.50 18.54
N ALA A 301 118.75 73.47 19.02
CA ALA A 301 118.20 74.67 19.66
C ALA A 301 117.32 75.47 18.69
N GLN A 302 117.69 75.52 17.40
CA GLN A 302 116.89 76.14 16.35
C GLN A 302 115.61 75.34 16.05
N LEU A 303 115.69 74.03 15.86
CA LEU A 303 114.52 73.16 15.62
C LEU A 303 113.53 73.14 16.80
N LYS A 304 114.00 73.33 18.04
CA LYS A 304 113.15 73.46 19.24
C LYS A 304 112.61 74.89 19.46
N ALA A 305 113.27 75.92 18.90
CA ALA A 305 112.83 77.31 19.01
C ALA A 305 111.91 77.73 17.85
N GLU A 306 112.06 77.12 16.68
CA GLU A 306 111.28 77.41 15.47
C GLU A 306 110.06 76.49 15.40
N ASP A 307 108.86 77.08 15.38
CA ASP A 307 107.61 76.34 15.16
C ASP A 307 107.57 75.86 13.71
N PRO A 308 107.67 74.54 13.44
CA PRO A 308 107.74 74.03 12.08
C PRO A 308 106.46 74.37 11.31
N LEU A 309 106.59 75.27 10.33
CA LEU A 309 105.50 75.72 9.47
C LEU A 309 104.68 74.57 8.84
N PRO A 310 105.27 73.43 8.41
CA PRO A 310 104.52 72.26 7.95
C PRO A 310 103.57 71.67 9.01
N LEU A 311 104.05 71.55 10.26
CA LEU A 311 103.28 71.03 11.39
C LEU A 311 102.15 71.98 11.80
N ARG A 312 102.41 73.30 11.76
CA ARG A 312 101.37 74.31 11.97
C ARG A 312 100.29 74.27 10.88
N ARG A 313 100.69 74.10 9.62
CA ARG A 313 99.74 73.91 8.50
C ARG A 313 98.93 72.63 8.68
N ALA A 314 99.56 71.51 9.03
CA ALA A 314 98.88 70.24 9.29
C ALA A 314 97.88 70.35 10.46
N LYS A 315 98.23 71.05 11.55
CA LYS A 315 97.32 71.32 12.68
C LYS A 315 96.12 72.19 12.29
N ILE A 316 96.33 73.23 11.46
CA ILE A 316 95.23 74.08 10.96
C ILE A 316 94.33 73.29 10.01
N THR A 317 94.91 72.45 9.14
CA THR A 317 94.16 71.53 8.26
C THR A 317 93.35 70.54 9.08
N LEU A 318 93.93 69.97 10.13
CA LEU A 318 93.22 69.09 11.07
C LEU A 318 92.10 69.81 11.80
N GLU A 319 92.33 71.01 12.33
CA GLU A 319 91.29 71.80 13.01
C GLU A 319 90.14 72.14 12.06
N SER A 320 90.45 72.44 10.81
CA SER A 320 89.45 72.70 9.76
C SER A 320 88.67 71.43 9.39
N ALA A 321 89.35 70.29 9.25
CA ALA A 321 88.72 68.99 9.01
C ALA A 321 87.85 68.55 10.20
N ASN A 322 88.28 68.82 11.43
CA ASN A 322 87.53 68.51 12.64
C ASN A 322 86.25 69.36 12.74
N LYS A 323 86.33 70.66 12.45
CA LYS A 323 85.14 71.53 12.34
C LYS A 323 84.16 71.07 11.26
N ARG A 324 84.66 70.56 10.13
CA ARG A 324 83.82 69.99 9.05
C ARG A 324 83.16 68.69 9.49
N ALA A 325 83.90 67.80 10.16
CA ALA A 325 83.37 66.56 10.71
C ALA A 325 82.31 66.82 11.78
N ASP A 326 82.54 67.75 12.71
CA ASP A 326 81.55 68.14 13.73
C ASP A 326 80.29 68.73 13.11
N LYS A 327 80.44 69.58 12.08
CA LYS A 327 79.30 70.16 11.35
C LYS A 327 78.52 69.08 10.58
N ALA A 328 79.20 68.11 9.97
CA ALA A 328 78.57 66.98 9.30
C ALA A 328 77.89 66.02 10.29
N ARG A 329 78.38 65.94 11.54
CA ARG A 329 77.85 65.10 12.62
C ARG A 329 76.63 65.70 13.33
N ALA A 330 76.57 67.01 13.47
CA ALA A 330 75.50 67.74 14.15
C ALA A 330 74.05 67.31 13.77
N PRO A 331 73.68 67.12 12.49
CA PRO A 331 72.32 66.69 12.13
C PRO A 331 71.99 65.27 12.63
N PHE A 332 72.96 64.35 12.68
CA PHE A 332 72.76 62.98 13.19
C PHE A 332 72.63 62.94 14.72
N GLU A 333 73.38 63.78 15.43
CA GLU A 333 73.25 63.92 16.88
C GLU A 333 71.92 64.57 17.29
N ALA A 334 71.42 65.50 16.49
CA ALA A 334 70.09 66.07 16.70
C ALA A 334 68.99 65.04 16.46
N ALA A 335 69.08 64.26 15.38
CA ALA A 335 68.12 63.21 15.06
C ALA A 335 68.10 62.08 16.10
N SER A 336 69.27 61.64 16.59
CA SER A 336 69.35 60.60 17.63
C SER A 336 68.80 61.03 18.99
N LYS A 337 68.90 62.33 19.35
CA LYS A 337 68.29 62.87 20.58
C LYS A 337 66.77 63.02 20.50
N GLN A 338 66.21 63.13 19.29
CA GLN A 338 64.75 63.20 19.07
C GLN A 338 64.11 61.80 18.97
N ALA A 339 64.90 60.75 18.75
CA ALA A 339 64.44 59.37 18.61
C ALA A 339 64.38 58.57 19.94
N VAL A 340 64.78 59.19 21.06
CA VAL A 340 64.65 58.69 22.45
C VAL A 340 63.52 59.45 23.12
#